data_AF-A0AAQ3RFG6-F1
#
_entry.id   AF-A0AAQ3RFG6-F1
#
_cell.length_a   1.000
_cell.length_b   1.000
_cell.length_c   1.000
_cell.angle_alpha   90.00
_cell.angle_beta   90.00
_cell.angle_gamma   90.00
#
_symmetry.space_group_name_H-M   'P 1'
#
loop_
_entity.id
_entity.type
_entity.pdbx_description
1 polymer ?
#
loop_
_entity_poly.entity_id
_entity_poly.type
_entity_poly.pdbx_seq_one_letter_code
_entity_poly.pdbx_strand_id
1 'polypeptide(L)'
;MTSTTLPVLVHFNGTIFTEENYFEMYISSQTAWVTIVDTMNIVEVKQAILNHFNMSALNQYQVQLRYRLPIYICGGTAHYRSCIISADDDMEAIFFMAIEKVVQVHVEMMAFITPIQPNTTPNEVYYDLMNNFNFSLNLD
;
A
#
# COMPACT_ATOMS: atom_id res chain seq x y z
N MET A 1 -11.39 7.35 -22.17
CA MET A 1 -11.62 6.63 -20.90
C MET A 1 -11.67 7.67 -19.79
N THR A 2 -12.65 7.59 -18.90
CA THR A 2 -12.73 8.42 -17.69
C THR A 2 -11.85 7.77 -16.63
N SER A 3 -10.85 8.48 -16.12
CA SER A 3 -10.00 7.98 -15.03
C SER A 3 -10.75 7.99 -13.71
N THR A 4 -10.48 6.99 -12.87
CA THR A 4 -11.09 6.84 -11.55
C THR A 4 -10.09 7.24 -10.48
N THR A 5 -10.46 8.17 -9.62
CA THR A 5 -9.62 8.60 -8.49
C THR A 5 -9.91 7.75 -7.26
N LEU A 6 -8.85 7.35 -6.55
CA LEU A 6 -8.93 6.60 -5.30
C LEU A 6 -8.16 7.36 -4.21
N PRO A 7 -8.81 7.82 -3.13
CA PRO A 7 -8.12 8.37 -1.97
C PRO A 7 -7.49 7.24 -1.15
N VAL A 8 -6.19 7.36 -0.88
CA VAL A 8 -5.40 6.40 -0.11
C VAL A 8 -4.83 7.08 1.12
N LEU A 9 -5.01 6.48 2.30
CA LEU A 9 -4.36 6.94 3.52
C LEU A 9 -2.93 6.38 3.56
N VAL A 10 -1.94 7.26 3.46
CA VAL A 10 -0.53 6.89 3.43
C VAL A 10 0.13 7.22 4.76
N HIS A 11 0.77 6.23 5.36
CA HIS A 11 1.58 6.31 6.56
C HIS A 11 3.06 6.45 6.17
N PHE A 12 3.72 7.54 6.60
CA PHE A 12 5.10 7.82 6.23
C PHE A 12 6.08 7.23 7.25
N ASN A 13 7.01 6.38 6.79
CA ASN A 13 8.12 5.83 7.59
C ASN A 13 7.71 5.35 9.00
N GLY A 14 6.55 4.72 9.09
CA GLY A 14 5.98 4.22 10.33
C GLY A 14 6.51 2.84 10.71
N THR A 15 5.82 2.20 11.65
CA THR A 15 6.03 0.82 12.05
C THR A 15 4.76 0.01 11.76
N ILE A 16 4.95 -1.25 11.37
CA ILE A 16 3.87 -2.22 11.25
C ILE A 16 3.87 -3.03 12.54
N PHE A 17 2.80 -2.91 13.30
CA PHE A 17 2.57 -3.72 14.48
C PHE A 17 1.72 -4.92 14.10
N THR A 18 2.15 -6.12 14.51
CA THR A 18 1.44 -7.36 14.22
C THR A 18 1.01 -7.98 15.55
N GLU A 19 -0.30 -8.07 15.77
CA GLU A 19 -0.87 -8.89 16.84
C GLU A 19 -1.17 -10.31 16.34
N GLU A 20 -1.49 -11.21 17.27
CA GLU A 20 -2.00 -12.55 16.94
C GLU A 20 -3.26 -12.47 16.05
N ASN A 21 -3.48 -13.48 15.21
CA ASN A 21 -4.66 -13.61 14.35
C ASN A 21 -4.81 -12.55 13.24
N TYR A 22 -3.72 -12.22 12.55
CA TYR A 22 -3.75 -11.34 11.37
C TYR A 22 -4.35 -9.97 11.68
N PHE A 23 -3.86 -9.36 12.75
CA PHE A 23 -4.24 -7.99 13.10
C PHE A 23 -3.01 -7.10 12.97
N GLU A 24 -2.75 -6.70 11.73
CA GLU A 24 -1.68 -5.76 11.41
C GLU A 24 -2.21 -4.32 11.42
N MET A 25 -1.48 -3.46 12.14
CA MET A 25 -1.75 -2.02 12.26
C MET A 25 -0.57 -1.21 11.76
N TYR A 26 -0.87 -0.15 11.04
CA TYR A 26 0.12 0.84 10.61
C TYR A 26 0.13 1.98 11.62
N ILE A 27 1.31 2.23 12.19
CA ILE A 27 1.53 3.28 13.18
C ILE A 27 2.56 4.24 12.61
N SER A 28 2.17 5.48 12.34
CA SER A 28 3.09 6.53 11.90
C SER A 28 2.78 7.86 12.61
N SER A 29 3.82 8.66 12.84
CA SER A 29 3.70 10.04 13.31
C SER A 29 3.22 10.99 12.21
N GLN A 30 3.27 10.57 10.95
CA GLN A 30 2.90 11.37 9.80
C GLN A 30 2.05 10.54 8.84
N THR A 31 0.77 10.90 8.75
CA THR A 31 -0.19 10.28 7.84
C THR A 31 -0.83 11.33 6.97
N ALA A 32 -1.15 10.97 5.72
CA ALA A 32 -1.80 11.89 4.80
C ALA A 32 -2.66 11.17 3.76
N TRP A 33 -3.70 11.84 3.29
CA TRP A 33 -4.52 11.35 2.19
C TRP A 33 -3.88 11.73 0.85
N VAL A 34 -3.50 10.72 0.08
CA VAL A 34 -2.95 10.87 -1.27
C VAL A 34 -3.97 10.37 -2.28
N THR A 35 -4.29 11.19 -3.28
CA THR A 35 -5.15 10.78 -4.38
C THR A 35 -4.31 10.11 -5.45
N ILE A 36 -4.63 8.86 -5.76
CA ILE A 36 -4.08 8.11 -6.89
C ILE A 36 -5.17 7.92 -7.95
N VAL A 37 -4.78 7.70 -9.21
CA VAL A 37 -5.72 7.38 -10.29
C VAL A 37 -5.41 6.00 -10.87
N ASP A 38 -6.43 5.32 -11.35
CA ASP A 38 -6.36 3.96 -11.90
C ASP A 38 -5.36 3.81 -13.05
N THR A 39 -5.07 4.89 -13.78
CA THR A 39 -4.08 4.88 -14.87
C THR A 39 -2.63 5.07 -14.41
N MET A 40 -2.37 5.30 -13.12
CA MET A 40 -1.00 5.47 -12.62
C MET A 40 -0.29 4.13 -12.47
N ASN A 41 0.91 4.02 -13.04
CA ASN A 41 1.83 2.92 -12.71
C ASN A 41 2.46 3.11 -11.32
N ILE A 42 3.14 2.08 -10.80
CA ILE A 42 3.72 2.08 -9.46
C ILE A 42 4.77 3.19 -9.27
N VAL A 43 5.51 3.55 -10.33
CA VAL A 43 6.50 4.63 -10.28
C VAL A 43 5.80 5.98 -10.10
N GLU A 44 4.72 6.22 -10.83
CA GLU A 44 3.90 7.43 -10.71
C GLU A 44 3.24 7.53 -9.33
N VAL A 45 2.73 6.41 -8.79
CA VAL A 45 2.20 6.35 -7.41
C VAL A 45 3.27 6.71 -6.39
N LYS A 46 4.46 6.12 -6.48
CA LYS A 46 5.57 6.42 -5.56
C LYS A 46 5.97 7.89 -5.66
N GLN A 47 6.01 8.47 -6.86
CA GLN A 47 6.33 9.88 -7.06
C GLN A 47 5.22 10.80 -6.50
N ALA A 48 3.95 10.45 -6.65
CA ALA A 48 2.83 11.19 -6.07
C ALA A 48 2.92 11.24 -4.54
N ILE A 49 3.28 10.11 -3.92
CA ILE A 49 3.51 10.01 -2.47
C ILE A 49 4.69 10.91 -2.05
N LEU A 50 5.84 10.84 -2.74
CA LEU A 50 6.98 11.70 -2.44
C LEU A 50 6.64 13.19 -2.53
N ASN A 51 5.95 13.59 -3.60
CA ASN A 51 5.51 14.98 -3.79
C ASN A 51 4.62 15.44 -2.63
N HIS A 52 3.73 14.57 -2.15
CA HIS A 52 2.83 14.88 -1.04
C HIS A 52 3.59 15.15 0.27
N PHE A 53 4.70 14.44 0.51
CA PHE A 53 5.56 14.63 1.68
C PHE A 53 6.68 15.67 1.47
N ASN A 54 6.57 16.54 0.46
CA ASN A 54 7.56 17.55 0.08
C ASN A 54 8.97 16.97 -0.19
N MET A 55 9.03 15.75 -0.72
CA MET A 55 10.27 15.08 -1.10
C MET A 55 10.47 15.17 -2.62
N SER A 56 11.70 15.45 -3.03
CA SER A 56 11.99 15.97 -4.37
C SER A 56 11.79 14.97 -5.51
N ALA A 57 12.38 13.77 -5.44
CA ALA A 57 12.33 12.83 -6.57
C ALA A 57 12.77 11.39 -6.20
N LEU A 58 12.26 10.41 -6.95
CA LEU A 58 12.64 8.99 -6.83
C LEU A 58 14.12 8.71 -7.09
N ASN A 59 14.86 9.61 -7.75
CA ASN A 59 16.30 9.46 -7.93
C ASN A 59 17.12 9.74 -6.65
N GLN A 60 16.50 10.29 -5.61
CA GLN A 60 17.10 10.55 -4.31
C GLN A 60 16.59 9.60 -3.23
N TYR A 61 15.47 8.93 -3.47
CA TYR A 61 14.78 8.12 -2.47
C TYR A 61 14.28 6.81 -3.06
N GLN A 62 14.56 5.72 -2.37
CA GLN A 62 13.89 4.45 -2.59
C GLN A 62 12.58 4.45 -1.80
N VAL A 63 11.49 4.06 -2.46
CA VAL A 63 10.16 3.96 -1.85
C VAL A 63 9.70 2.50 -1.91
N GLN A 64 9.59 1.86 -0.75
CA GLN A 64 8.90 0.60 -0.59
C GLN A 64 7.49 0.87 -0.07
N LEU A 65 6.49 0.38 -0.80
CA LEU A 65 5.10 0.51 -0.42
C LEU A 65 4.60 -0.81 0.14
N ARG A 66 3.78 -0.73 1.18
CA ARG A 66 3.00 -1.86 1.66
C ARG A 66 1.52 -1.51 1.75
N TYR A 67 0.69 -2.41 1.27
CA TYR A 67 -0.76 -2.31 1.36
C TYR A 67 -1.27 -3.08 2.57
N ARG A 68 -2.20 -2.49 3.32
CA ARG A 68 -2.92 -3.16 4.42
C ARG A 68 -4.12 -3.92 3.84
N LEU A 69 -3.88 -5.15 3.41
CA LEU A 69 -4.89 -6.02 2.80
C LEU A 69 -5.91 -6.49 3.84
N PRO A 70 -7.21 -6.15 3.70
CA PRO A 70 -8.27 -6.80 4.49
C PRO A 70 -8.37 -8.28 4.10
N ILE A 71 -8.37 -9.17 5.09
CA ILE A 71 -8.47 -10.63 4.88
C ILE A 71 -9.89 -11.11 5.16
N TYR A 72 -10.46 -10.77 6.32
CA TYR A 72 -11.82 -11.12 6.68
C TYR A 72 -12.35 -10.18 7.77
N ILE A 73 -13.66 -10.21 8.01
CA ILE A 73 -14.31 -9.50 9.11
C ILE A 73 -14.89 -10.55 10.06
N CYS A 74 -14.54 -10.50 11.34
CA CYS A 74 -15.08 -11.39 12.37
C CYS A 74 -15.59 -10.57 13.54
N GLY A 75 -16.86 -10.75 13.91
CA GLY A 75 -17.46 -10.06 15.06
C GLY A 75 -17.46 -8.53 14.97
N GLY A 76 -17.46 -7.96 13.76
CA GLY A 76 -17.37 -6.52 13.52
C GLY A 76 -15.96 -5.96 13.50
N THR A 77 -14.94 -6.80 13.69
CA THR A 77 -13.52 -6.43 13.60
C THR A 77 -12.96 -6.90 12.27
N ALA A 78 -12.35 -5.99 11.52
CA ALA A 78 -11.62 -6.33 10.30
C ALA A 78 -10.20 -6.81 10.63
N HIS A 79 -9.79 -7.88 9.97
CA HIS A 79 -8.45 -8.48 10.08
C HIS A 79 -7.64 -8.15 8.83
N TYR A 80 -6.35 -7.89 9.03
CA TYR A 80 -5.46 -7.34 8.00
C TYR A 80 -4.10 -8.04 7.97
N ARG A 81 -3.53 -8.08 6.76
CA ARG A 81 -2.11 -8.42 6.55
C ARG A 81 -1.45 -7.34 5.70
N SER A 82 -0.18 -7.07 5.97
CA SER A 82 0.61 -6.19 5.13
C SER A 82 1.20 -6.97 3.96
N CYS A 83 1.01 -6.44 2.76
CA CYS A 83 1.57 -6.99 1.54
C CYS A 83 2.45 -5.95 0.83
N ILE A 84 3.56 -6.37 0.21
CA ILE A 84 4.50 -5.45 -0.45
C ILE A 84 4.01 -5.15 -1.87
N ILE A 85 3.73 -3.88 -2.19
CA ILE A 85 3.38 -3.48 -3.55
C ILE A 85 4.67 -3.38 -4.36
N SER A 86 4.81 -4.22 -5.38
CA SER A 86 6.04 -4.39 -6.15
C SER A 86 5.88 -4.12 -7.64
N ALA A 87 4.69 -4.35 -8.19
CA ALA A 87 4.39 -4.23 -9.61
C ALA A 87 3.13 -3.40 -9.88
N ASP A 88 2.94 -3.03 -11.15
CA ASP A 88 1.74 -2.34 -11.62
C ASP A 88 0.48 -3.21 -11.41
N ASP A 89 0.58 -4.52 -11.64
CA ASP A 89 -0.50 -5.49 -11.41
C ASP A 89 -0.98 -5.48 -9.94
N ASP A 90 -0.08 -5.24 -8.97
CA ASP A 90 -0.45 -5.13 -7.55
C ASP A 90 -1.31 -3.88 -7.31
N MET A 91 -0.99 -2.77 -7.99
CA MET A 91 -1.77 -1.54 -7.93
C MET A 91 -3.14 -1.73 -8.57
N GLU A 92 -3.20 -2.35 -9.75
CA GLU A 92 -4.46 -2.67 -10.42
C GLU A 92 -5.37 -3.53 -9.54
N ALA A 93 -4.82 -4.54 -8.86
CA ALA A 93 -5.57 -5.37 -7.93
C ALA A 93 -6.12 -4.58 -6.72
N ILE A 94 -5.34 -3.64 -6.18
CA ILE A 94 -5.78 -2.75 -5.09
C ILE A 94 -6.93 -1.84 -5.57
N PHE A 95 -6.80 -1.25 -6.76
CA PHE A 95 -7.86 -0.43 -7.36
C PHE A 95 -9.14 -1.24 -7.59
N PHE A 96 -9.01 -2.41 -8.20
CA PHE A 96 -10.14 -3.31 -8.45
C PHE A 96 -10.85 -3.65 -7.14
N MET A 97 -10.13 -4.03 -6.09
CA MET A 97 -10.73 -4.29 -4.78
C MET A 97 -11.42 -3.06 -4.18
N ALA A 98 -10.77 -1.90 -4.24
CA ALA A 98 -11.32 -0.68 -3.66
C ALA A 98 -12.66 -0.28 -4.32
N ILE A 99 -12.79 -0.52 -5.63
CA ILE A 99 -13.97 -0.16 -6.42
C ILE A 99 -15.06 -1.24 -6.34
N GLU A 100 -14.70 -2.51 -6.56
CA GLU A 100 -15.67 -3.61 -6.68
C GLU A 100 -16.16 -4.12 -5.34
N LYS A 101 -15.31 -4.07 -4.31
CA LYS A 101 -15.63 -4.71 -3.03
C LYS A 101 -16.20 -3.77 -2.00
N VAL A 102 -16.18 -2.44 -2.22
CA VAL A 102 -16.73 -1.36 -1.35
C VAL A 102 -16.90 -1.85 0.09
N VAL A 103 -15.80 -2.34 0.67
CA VAL A 103 -15.80 -2.75 2.05
C VAL A 103 -15.63 -1.45 2.83
N GLN A 104 -16.24 -1.34 4.00
CA GLN A 104 -16.28 -0.16 4.88
C GLN A 104 -14.91 0.32 5.41
N VAL A 105 -13.84 0.10 4.63
CA VAL A 105 -12.45 0.23 5.00
C VAL A 105 -11.73 1.04 3.92
N HIS A 106 -11.02 2.07 4.35
CA HIS A 106 -10.19 2.87 3.48
C HIS A 106 -8.99 2.08 2.95
N VAL A 107 -8.52 2.42 1.76
CA VAL A 107 -7.25 1.89 1.24
C VAL A 107 -6.13 2.53 2.04
N GLU A 108 -5.38 1.72 2.77
CA GLU A 108 -4.26 2.16 3.59
C GLU A 108 -2.93 1.62 3.07
N MET A 109 -1.92 2.50 2.98
CA MET A 109 -0.57 2.14 2.58
C MET A 109 0.48 2.65 3.58
N MET A 110 1.53 1.86 3.79
CA MET A 110 2.75 2.29 4.46
C MET A 110 3.81 2.58 3.41
N ALA A 111 4.37 3.79 3.43
CA ALA A 111 5.49 4.19 2.58
C ALA A 111 6.77 4.25 3.39
N PHE A 112 7.66 3.28 3.15
CA PHE A 112 9.03 3.31 3.65
C PHE A 112 9.90 4.04 2.63
N ILE A 113 10.39 5.21 3.02
CA ILE A 113 11.13 6.12 2.16
C ILE A 113 12.54 6.26 2.74
N THR A 114 13.52 5.69 2.05
CA THR A 114 14.92 5.71 2.42
C THR A 114 15.73 6.51 1.41
N PRO A 115 16.68 7.37 1.84
CA PRO A 115 17.59 8.02 0.91
C PRO A 115 18.40 6.97 0.14
N ILE A 116 18.53 7.15 -1.17
CA ILE A 116 19.41 6.31 -1.98
C ILE A 116 20.84 6.62 -1.57
N GLN A 117 21.51 5.64 -0.99
CA GLN A 117 22.94 5.72 -0.76
C GLN A 117 23.67 5.47 -2.09
N PRO A 118 24.68 6.28 -2.46
CA PRO A 118 25.37 6.19 -3.75
C PRO A 118 25.98 4.82 -4.08
N ASN A 119 26.17 3.94 -3.09
CA ASN A 119 26.97 2.71 -3.21
C ASN A 119 26.24 1.43 -2.77
N THR A 120 24.91 1.43 -2.67
CA THR A 120 24.15 0.27 -2.18
C THR A 120 23.19 -0.19 -3.26
N THR A 121 23.47 -1.36 -3.85
CA THR A 121 22.53 -2.04 -4.75
C THR A 121 21.26 -2.39 -3.94
N PRO A 122 20.06 -2.03 -4.40
CA PRO A 122 18.84 -2.39 -3.68
C PRO A 122 18.67 -3.91 -3.70
N ASN A 123 18.58 -4.53 -2.52
CA ASN A 123 18.10 -5.91 -2.42
C ASN A 123 16.58 -5.88 -2.59
N GLU A 124 16.11 -6.10 -3.81
CA GLU A 124 14.69 -6.35 -4.08
C GLU A 124 14.34 -7.74 -3.56
N VAL A 125 13.66 -7.79 -2.41
CA VAL A 125 13.02 -9.02 -1.93
C VAL A 125 11.60 -9.05 -2.51
N TYR A 126 11.41 -9.89 -3.53
CA TYR A 126 10.13 -10.15 -4.17
C TYR A 126 9.25 -11.02 -3.26
N TYR A 127 8.04 -10.57 -2.97
CA TYR A 127 6.99 -11.39 -2.37
C TYR A 127 5.72 -11.23 -3.22
N ASP A 128 5.28 -12.32 -3.86
CA ASP A 128 4.08 -12.32 -4.72
C ASP A 128 2.82 -11.98 -3.91
N LEU A 129 2.23 -10.81 -4.18
CA LEU A 129 0.93 -10.41 -3.64
C LEU A 129 -0.19 -11.35 -4.12
N MET A 130 -0.12 -11.77 -5.38
CA MET A 130 -1.12 -12.63 -6.05
C MET A 130 -1.38 -13.94 -5.31
N ASN A 131 -0.37 -14.53 -4.67
CA ASN A 131 -0.55 -15.78 -3.91
C ASN A 131 -1.31 -15.58 -2.58
N ASN A 132 -1.37 -14.35 -2.04
CA ASN A 132 -2.08 -14.05 -0.81
C ASN A 132 -3.56 -13.72 -1.03
N PHE A 133 -3.95 -13.29 -2.23
CA PHE A 133 -5.35 -13.02 -2.58
C PHE A 133 -6.24 -14.27 -2.56
N ASN A 134 -5.68 -15.42 -2.91
CA ASN A 134 -6.42 -16.69 -2.89
C ASN A 134 -6.76 -17.17 -1.47
N PHE A 135 -6.15 -16.60 -0.42
CA PHE A 135 -6.46 -16.92 0.97
C PHE A 135 -7.45 -15.94 1.64
N SER A 136 -7.76 -14.80 1.00
CA SER A 136 -8.52 -13.70 1.61
C SER A 136 -9.99 -13.63 1.18
N LEU A 137 -10.52 -14.65 0.51
CA LEU A 137 -11.87 -14.62 -0.07
C LEU A 137 -12.87 -15.56 0.62
N ASN A 138 -12.76 -15.75 1.93
CA ASN A 138 -13.88 -16.23 2.74
C ASN A 138 -14.47 -15.04 3.52
N LEU A 139 -15.11 -14.14 2.77
CA LEU A 139 -16.03 -13.14 3.31
C LEU A 139 -17.45 -13.71 3.11
N ASP A 140 -17.85 -14.61 4.00
CA ASP A 140 -19.26 -15.01 4.18
C ASP A 140 -19.95 -14.05 5.17
#